data_AF-A0A7K3X130-F1
#
_entry.id   AF-A0A7K3X130-F1
#
_cell.length_a   1.000
_cell.length_b   1.000
_cell.length_c   1.000
_cell.angle_alpha   90.00
_cell.angle_beta   90.00
_cell.angle_gamma   90.00
#
_symmetry.space_group_name_H-M   'P 1'
#
loop_
_entity.id
_entity.type
_entity.pdbx_description
1 polymer ?
#
loop_
_entity_poly.entity_id
_entity_poly.type
_entity_poly.pdbx_seq_one_letter_code
_entity_poly.pdbx_strand_id
1 'polypeptide(L)'
;MANPRYFFVCRSPAACAAYGGDGPVTFGTAVEATKVRVNGVVSPRVARLEYYSAPGGAPRGIPLLSAFPGSRIFSFRSATMSHGRLVAYGTDGRPLAVYDDELAAAFG
;
A
#
# COMPACT_ATOMS: atom_id res chain seq x y z
N MET A 1 -16.43 -0.04 10.64
CA MET A 1 -15.67 1.21 10.54
C MET A 1 -14.22 0.90 10.93
N ALA A 2 -13.29 0.87 9.98
CA ALA A 2 -11.90 0.52 10.28
C ALA A 2 -11.29 1.58 11.18
N ASN A 3 -10.72 1.19 12.32
CA ASN A 3 -10.18 2.14 13.29
C ASN A 3 -9.02 2.93 12.65
N PRO A 4 -9.17 4.25 12.45
CA PRO A 4 -8.16 5.07 11.76
C PRO A 4 -6.82 5.10 12.50
N ARG A 5 -6.75 4.67 13.77
CA ARG A 5 -5.50 4.54 14.54
C ARG A 5 -4.53 3.49 13.95
N TYR A 6 -5.00 2.57 13.11
CA TYR A 6 -4.13 1.60 12.43
C TYR A 6 -3.40 2.18 11.22
N PHE A 7 -3.80 3.37 10.75
CA PHE A 7 -3.25 4.05 9.60
C PHE A 7 -2.48 5.29 10.06
N PHE A 8 -1.17 5.33 9.79
CA PHE A 8 -0.38 6.54 10.02
C PHE A 8 -0.52 7.56 8.87
N VAL A 9 -0.89 7.08 7.68
CA VAL A 9 -1.26 7.90 6.50
C VAL A 9 -2.76 8.19 6.50
N CYS A 10 -3.19 9.25 5.82
CA CYS A 10 -4.61 9.53 5.57
C CYS A 10 -5.47 9.50 6.87
N ARG A 11 -5.01 10.21 7.91
CA ARG A 11 -5.73 10.35 9.21
C ARG A 11 -6.74 11.50 9.24
N SER A 12 -6.72 12.35 8.21
CA SER A 12 -7.63 13.48 8.00
C SER A 12 -7.80 13.69 6.50
N PRO A 13 -8.83 14.43 6.04
CA PRO A 13 -9.01 14.75 4.62
C PRO A 13 -7.78 15.42 4.00
N ALA A 14 -7.17 16.40 4.69
CA ALA A 14 -5.97 17.09 4.22
C ALA A 14 -4.76 16.16 4.10
N ALA A 15 -4.54 15.29 5.10
CA ALA A 15 -3.48 14.29 5.04
C ALA A 15 -3.72 13.27 3.91
N CYS A 16 -4.97 12.94 3.63
CA CYS A 16 -5.31 12.05 2.53
C CYS A 16 -5.11 12.70 1.16
N ALA A 17 -5.43 13.99 1.02
CA ALA A 17 -5.15 14.76 -0.19
C ALA A 17 -3.64 14.87 -0.46
N ALA A 18 -2.82 15.08 0.58
CA ALA A 18 -1.37 15.12 0.43
C ALA A 18 -0.75 13.77 0.00
N TYR A 19 -1.37 12.65 0.40
CA TYR A 19 -1.01 11.30 -0.08
C TYR A 19 -1.72 10.93 -1.39
N GLY A 20 -2.73 11.69 -1.82
CA GLY A 20 -3.45 11.47 -3.06
C GLY A 20 -2.68 12.09 -4.23
N GLY A 21 -1.69 11.38 -4.74
CA GLY A 21 -1.02 11.74 -6.00
C GLY A 21 -1.76 11.21 -7.24
N ASP A 22 -1.31 11.62 -8.42
CA ASP A 22 -1.78 11.07 -9.71
C ASP A 22 -1.33 9.62 -9.96
N GLY A 23 -0.42 9.12 -9.12
CA GLY A 23 0.11 7.75 -9.20
C GLY A 23 -0.91 6.68 -8.77
N PRO A 24 -0.76 5.43 -9.26
CA PRO A 24 -1.69 4.35 -8.91
C PRO A 24 -1.77 4.07 -7.40
N VAL A 25 -0.63 4.15 -6.70
CA VAL A 25 -0.49 3.96 -5.25
C VAL A 25 0.50 4.98 -4.72
N THR A 26 0.21 5.57 -3.57
CA THR A 26 1.17 6.37 -2.79
C THR A 26 1.20 5.81 -1.38
N PHE A 27 2.37 5.49 -0.85
CA PHE A 27 2.48 4.84 0.45
C PHE A 27 3.69 5.34 1.24
N GLY A 28 3.62 5.12 2.55
CA GLY A 28 4.77 5.24 3.44
C GLY A 28 5.03 3.93 4.16
N THR A 29 6.22 3.82 4.73
CA THR A 29 6.60 2.72 5.61
C THR A 29 6.87 3.25 7.02
N ALA A 30 6.71 2.38 8.01
CA ALA A 30 7.15 2.63 9.37
C ALA A 30 7.76 1.34 9.94
N VAL A 31 8.99 1.45 10.44
CA VAL A 31 9.67 0.33 11.10
C VAL A 31 9.11 0.18 12.51
N GLU A 32 8.63 -1.02 12.84
CA GLU A 32 8.24 -1.46 14.17
C GLU A 32 9.27 -2.48 14.67
N ALA A 33 9.25 -2.81 15.97
CA ALA A 33 10.27 -3.65 16.61
C ALA A 33 10.55 -5.01 15.91
N THR A 34 9.55 -5.63 15.27
CA THR A 34 9.69 -6.94 14.60
C THR A 34 9.14 -6.98 13.17
N LYS A 35 8.65 -5.85 12.66
CA LYS A 35 7.89 -5.76 11.41
C LYS A 35 8.10 -4.39 10.77
N VAL A 36 7.92 -4.32 9.47
CA VAL A 36 7.71 -3.07 8.75
C VAL A 36 6.24 -2.97 8.42
N ARG A 37 5.61 -1.86 8.81
CA ARG A 37 4.24 -1.52 8.41
C ARG A 37 4.29 -0.70 7.13
N VAL A 38 3.40 -1.01 6.20
CA VAL A 38 3.16 -0.23 4.98
C VAL A 38 1.73 0.24 4.97
N ASN A 39 1.55 1.54 4.81
CA ASN A 39 0.23 2.14 4.68
C ASN A 39 0.22 3.10 3.49
N GLY A 40 -0.86 3.13 2.74
CA GLY A 40 -0.97 4.06 1.62
C GLY A 40 -2.38 4.34 1.17
N VAL A 41 -2.46 5.25 0.21
CA VAL A 41 -3.65 5.61 -0.54
C VAL A 41 -3.56 4.98 -1.93
N VAL A 42 -4.70 4.54 -2.43
CA VAL A 42 -4.84 3.88 -3.72
C VAL A 42 -5.79 4.71 -4.57
N SER A 43 -5.35 5.02 -5.80
CA SER A 43 -6.18 5.74 -6.76
C SER A 43 -7.43 4.93 -7.15
N PRO A 44 -8.48 5.57 -7.68
CA PRO A 44 -9.67 4.87 -8.19
C PRO A 44 -9.37 3.86 -9.31
N ARG A 45 -8.24 4.00 -10.02
CA ARG A 45 -7.86 3.15 -11.17
C ARG A 45 -7.44 1.74 -10.75
N VAL A 46 -6.95 1.57 -9.52
CA VAL A 46 -6.49 0.27 -9.04
C VAL A 46 -7.66 -0.56 -8.55
N ALA A 47 -7.94 -1.68 -9.17
CA ALA A 47 -8.98 -2.60 -8.73
C ALA A 47 -8.48 -3.53 -7.61
N ARG A 48 -7.20 -3.90 -7.65
CA ARG A 48 -6.61 -4.92 -6.77
C ARG A 48 -5.17 -4.58 -6.43
N LEU A 49 -4.77 -4.90 -5.20
CA LEU A 49 -3.41 -4.71 -4.71
C LEU A 49 -2.89 -6.05 -4.18
N GLU A 50 -1.73 -6.47 -4.65
CA GLU A 50 -1.08 -7.71 -4.20
C GLU A 50 0.31 -7.44 -3.68
N TYR A 51 0.69 -8.16 -2.63
CA TYR A 51 2.03 -8.13 -2.07
C TYR A 51 2.69 -9.50 -2.14
N TYR A 52 3.92 -9.52 -2.65
CA TYR A 52 4.79 -10.68 -2.69
C TYR A 52 5.90 -10.45 -1.67
N SER A 53 6.02 -11.33 -0.68
CA SER A 53 7.04 -11.22 0.37
C SER A 53 8.38 -11.85 -0.01
N ALA A 54 8.40 -12.67 -1.05
CA ALA A 54 9.58 -13.37 -1.55
C ALA A 54 9.44 -13.66 -3.06
N PRO A 55 10.55 -13.79 -3.80
CA PRO A 55 10.51 -14.13 -5.22
C PRO A 55 9.90 -15.53 -5.42
N GLY A 56 8.96 -15.67 -6.37
CA GLY A 56 8.26 -16.93 -6.64
C GLY A 56 7.22 -17.36 -5.58
N GLY A 57 7.07 -16.60 -4.49
CA GLY A 57 6.04 -16.86 -3.48
C GLY A 57 4.63 -16.50 -3.97
N ALA A 58 3.61 -17.11 -3.35
CA ALA A 58 2.21 -16.76 -3.64
C ALA A 58 1.90 -15.31 -3.21
N PRO A 59 1.16 -14.54 -4.04
CA PRO A 59 0.75 -13.20 -3.66
C PRO A 59 -0.25 -13.23 -2.51
N ARG A 60 -0.14 -12.23 -1.64
CA ARG A 60 -1.19 -11.89 -0.68
C ARG A 60 -1.99 -10.71 -1.21
N GLY A 61 -3.30 -10.91 -1.40
CA GLY A 61 -4.23 -9.81 -1.67
C GLY A 61 -4.31 -8.87 -0.47
N ILE A 62 -4.14 -7.57 -0.70
CA ILE A 62 -4.23 -6.54 0.32
C ILE A 62 -5.62 -5.89 0.26
N PRO A 63 -6.41 -5.96 1.36
CA PRO A 63 -7.73 -5.34 1.39
C PRO A 63 -7.64 -3.81 1.20
N LEU A 64 -8.51 -3.29 0.34
CA LEU A 64 -8.70 -1.86 0.14
C LEU A 64 -9.92 -1.40 0.92
N LEU A 65 -9.76 -0.36 1.73
CA LEU A 65 -10.81 0.18 2.58
C LEU A 65 -11.16 1.60 2.15
N SER A 66 -12.44 1.94 2.11
CA SER A 66 -12.87 3.33 1.92
C SER A 66 -12.55 4.14 3.17
N ALA A 67 -11.89 5.28 3.01
CA ALA A 67 -11.46 6.14 4.14
C ALA A 67 -12.16 7.49 4.14
N PHE A 68 -12.07 8.21 3.02
CA PHE A 68 -12.74 9.47 2.75
C PHE A 68 -13.43 9.36 1.39
N PRO A 69 -14.41 10.22 1.07
CA PRO A 69 -15.08 10.20 -0.22
C PRO A 69 -14.07 10.11 -1.38
N GLY A 70 -14.18 9.07 -2.20
CA GLY A 70 -13.32 8.83 -3.36
C GLY A 70 -11.93 8.22 -3.09
N SER A 71 -11.47 8.16 -1.83
CA SER A 71 -10.14 7.62 -1.48
C SER A 71 -10.23 6.24 -0.84
N ARG A 72 -9.41 5.31 -1.34
CA ARG A 72 -9.20 3.99 -0.73
C ARG A 72 -7.83 3.93 -0.09
N ILE A 73 -7.74 3.28 1.06
CA ILE A 73 -6.50 3.08 1.81
C ILE A 73 -6.22 1.60 1.98
N PHE A 74 -4.95 1.29 2.22
CA PHE A 74 -4.50 -0.06 2.55
C PHE A 74 -3.47 -0.04 3.67
N SER A 75 -3.37 -1.16 4.39
CA SER A 75 -2.41 -1.36 5.45
C SER A 75 -2.00 -2.82 5.49
N PHE A 76 -0.70 -3.09 5.55
CA PHE A 76 -0.17 -4.42 5.87
C PHE A 76 1.14 -4.34 6.65
N ARG A 77 1.60 -5.50 7.13
CA ARG A 77 2.91 -5.63 7.78
C ARG A 77 3.68 -6.78 7.12
N SER A 78 4.99 -6.65 7.06
CA SER A 78 5.92 -7.71 6.65
C SER A 78 7.06 -7.81 7.66
N ALA A 79 7.72 -8.96 7.73
CA ALA A 79 8.92 -9.12 8.56
C ALA A 79 10.13 -8.37 7.98
N THR A 80 10.22 -8.32 6.66
CA THR A 80 11.25 -7.63 5.89
C THR A 80 10.65 -7.10 4.59
N MET A 81 11.30 -6.11 3.98
CA MET A 81 10.99 -5.59 2.64
C MET A 81 12.08 -5.89 1.60
N SER A 82 13.16 -6.58 1.97
CA SER A 82 14.29 -6.85 1.07
C SER A 82 13.90 -7.58 -0.23
N HIS A 83 12.81 -8.34 -0.21
CA HIS A 83 12.24 -8.99 -1.39
C HIS A 83 10.76 -8.63 -1.59
N GLY A 84 10.32 -7.56 -0.93
CA GLY A 84 8.94 -7.11 -1.00
C GLY A 84 8.66 -6.55 -2.39
N ARG A 85 7.59 -7.03 -3.03
CA ARG A 85 7.05 -6.45 -4.25
C ARG A 85 5.57 -6.18 -4.07
N LEU A 86 5.18 -4.92 -4.22
CA LEU A 86 3.78 -4.49 -4.24
C LEU A 86 3.35 -4.26 -5.69
N VAL A 87 2.24 -4.87 -6.10
CA VAL A 87 1.71 -4.72 -7.46
C VAL A 87 0.28 -4.20 -7.39
N ALA A 88 0.05 -3.10 -8.10
CA ALA A 88 -1.27 -2.51 -8.28
C ALA A 88 -1.83 -2.92 -9.64
N TYR A 89 -3.02 -3.50 -9.65
CA TYR A 89 -3.69 -3.97 -10.85
C TYR A 89 -4.90 -3.12 -11.20
N GLY A 90 -5.12 -2.91 -12.50
CA GLY A 90 -6.32 -2.29 -13.04
C GLY A 90 -7.52 -3.25 -13.05
N THR A 91 -8.67 -2.73 -13.46
CA THR A 91 -9.91 -3.52 -13.61
C THR A 91 -9.83 -4.60 -14.70
N ASP A 92 -8.90 -4.42 -15.64
CA ASP A 92 -8.56 -5.38 -16.70
C ASP A 92 -7.62 -6.51 -16.22
N GLY A 93 -7.21 -6.47 -14.95
CA GLY A 93 -6.28 -7.43 -14.37
C GLY A 93 -4.81 -7.20 -14.75
N ARG A 94 -4.48 -6.12 -15.47
CA ARG A 94 -3.10 -5.80 -15.85
C ARG A 94 -2.41 -4.97 -14.77
N PRO A 95 -1.08 -5.14 -14.56
CA PRO A 95 -0.34 -4.31 -13.63
C PRO A 95 -0.31 -2.86 -14.14
N LEU A 96 -0.75 -1.93 -13.28
CA LEU A 96 -0.62 -0.49 -13.49
C LEU A 96 0.70 0.04 -12.93
N ALA A 97 1.18 -0.55 -11.85
CA ALA A 97 2.47 -0.22 -11.23
C ALA A 97 2.99 -1.40 -10.40
N VAL A 98 4.31 -1.48 -10.32
CA VAL A 98 5.06 -2.43 -9.50
C VAL A 98 6.04 -1.60 -8.66
N TYR A 99 6.09 -1.88 -7.36
CA TYR A 99 6.98 -1.22 -6.41
C TYR A 99 7.79 -2.31 -5.70
N ASP A 100 9.05 -2.48 -6.08
CA ASP A 100 10.00 -3.36 -5.39
C ASP A 100 11.20 -2.56 -4.87
N ASP A 101 11.83 -1.77 -5.73
CA ASP A 101 12.90 -0.84 -5.33
C ASP A 101 12.46 0.14 -4.23
N GLU A 102 11.27 0.73 -4.31
CA GLU A 102 10.79 1.68 -3.28
C GLU A 102 10.52 0.99 -1.94
N LEU A 103 10.11 -0.28 -1.96
CA LEU A 103 9.94 -1.06 -0.72
C LEU A 103 11.28 -1.44 -0.12
N ALA A 104 12.25 -1.83 -0.94
CA ALA A 104 13.60 -2.16 -0.50
C ALA A 104 14.32 -0.92 0.06
N ALA A 105 14.25 0.22 -0.64
CA ALA A 105 14.83 1.49 -0.20
C ALA A 105 14.24 1.98 1.12
N ALA A 106 12.96 1.73 1.37
CA ALA A 106 12.29 2.12 2.61
C ALA A 106 12.67 1.25 3.83
N PHE A 107 13.51 0.23 3.64
CA PHE A 107 14.08 -0.62 4.69
C PHE A 107 15.60 -0.45 4.85
N GLY A 108 16.27 0.20 3.88
CA GLY A 108 17.73 0.39 3.85
C GLY A 108 18.21 1.58 4.67
#